data_AF-A0AAN7I4B5-F1
#
_entry.id   AF-A0AAN7I4B5-F1
#
_cell.length_a   1.000
_cell.length_b   1.000
_cell.length_c   1.000
_cell.angle_alpha   90.00
_cell.angle_beta   90.00
_cell.angle_gamma   90.00
#
_symmetry.space_group_name_H-M   'P 1'
#
loop_
_entity.id
_entity.type
_entity.pdbx_description
1 polymer ?
#
loop_
_entity_poly.entity_id
_entity_poly.type
_entity_poly.pdbx_seq_one_letter_code
_entity_poly.pdbx_strand_id
1 'polypeptide(L)'
;MSILLHPSLIDNVQLLSDMRINNVPFMPALPLTEIVKALLNVYAYRSALGEQHVKRVTWLQGFLACIVLGSAGSCTVAVIRGEPLGVIYKDEFWILYGIVYWLMFSNEFMHLLIHRLFLAFPLVHRLCICLSGINRGYSLVQYGIDGVAKSAGIDAMVGRLLCGTIVGCGAGFWFELFSLGQHEWKLITPKSFLSPSANVKISFWTSVGYLTFSSYLSNDHEAHAMGSLAFALLLVLNHYYTSHKCRDAQRVKEGKAD
;
A
#
# COMPACT_ATOMS: atom_id res chain seq x y z
N MET A 1 11.66 31.95 9.63
CA MET A 1 12.48 31.15 8.70
C MET A 1 11.66 29.92 8.32
N SER A 2 10.70 30.10 7.41
CA SER A 2 9.67 29.15 7.03
C SER A 2 10.02 28.58 5.65
N ILE A 3 10.92 27.61 5.65
CA ILE A 3 11.20 26.75 4.49
C ILE A 3 10.77 25.38 4.95
N LEU A 4 9.57 24.91 4.63
CA LEU A 4 9.25 23.50 4.91
C LEU A 4 8.42 22.82 3.81
N LEU A 5 7.53 23.49 3.09
CA LEU A 5 7.05 23.05 1.77
C LEU A 5 6.41 24.23 1.02
N HIS A 6 6.58 24.29 -0.30
CA HIS A 6 5.92 25.31 -1.11
C HIS A 6 4.40 25.05 -1.09
N PRO A 7 3.54 26.06 -0.86
CA PRO A 7 2.08 25.89 -0.77
C PRO A 7 1.49 25.13 -1.95
N SER A 8 1.99 25.41 -3.16
CA SER A 8 1.58 24.71 -4.38
C SER A 8 1.83 23.21 -4.36
N LEU A 9 2.80 22.70 -3.58
CA LEU A 9 3.08 21.27 -3.51
C LEU A 9 2.08 20.55 -2.61
N ILE A 10 1.62 21.22 -1.54
CA ILE A 10 0.53 20.72 -0.67
C ILE A 10 -0.76 20.66 -1.48
N ASP A 11 -1.09 21.74 -2.20
CA ASP A 11 -2.27 21.80 -3.08
C ASP A 11 -2.22 20.73 -4.17
N ASN A 12 -1.05 20.48 -4.78
CA ASN A 12 -0.89 19.44 -5.79
C ASN A 12 -1.03 18.02 -5.22
N VAL A 13 -0.58 17.77 -3.98
CA VAL A 13 -0.72 16.44 -3.33
C VAL A 13 -2.17 16.18 -2.94
N GLN A 14 -2.86 17.19 -2.42
CA GLN A 14 -4.30 17.11 -2.16
C GLN A 14 -5.09 16.95 -3.45
N LEU A 15 -4.74 17.71 -4.49
CA LEU A 15 -5.34 17.55 -5.83
C LEU A 15 -5.11 16.13 -6.36
N LEU A 16 -3.91 15.57 -6.22
CA LEU A 16 -3.60 14.20 -6.64
C LEU A 16 -4.35 13.15 -5.82
N SER A 17 -4.54 13.35 -4.51
CA SER A 17 -5.36 12.44 -3.69
C SER A 17 -6.85 12.54 -4.04
N ASP A 18 -7.31 13.74 -4.40
CA ASP A 18 -8.71 14.06 -4.69
C ASP A 18 -9.04 14.00 -6.19
N MET A 19 -8.05 13.72 -7.05
CA MET A 19 -8.25 13.54 -8.50
C MET A 19 -9.15 12.33 -8.71
N ARG A 20 -10.43 12.63 -8.92
CA ARG A 20 -11.44 11.66 -9.32
C ARG A 20 -11.55 11.67 -10.83
N ILE A 21 -11.61 10.48 -11.42
CA ILE A 21 -11.90 10.35 -12.84
C ILE A 21 -13.40 10.62 -13.03
N ASN A 22 -13.75 11.87 -13.29
CA ASN A 22 -15.07 12.26 -13.75
C ASN A 22 -15.15 11.94 -15.26
N ASN A 23 -16.28 11.41 -15.73
CA ASN A 23 -16.57 11.03 -17.13
C ASN A 23 -16.23 9.60 -17.56
N VAL A 24 -16.49 8.59 -16.73
CA VAL A 24 -16.69 7.22 -17.21
C VAL A 24 -18.20 6.90 -17.10
N PRO A 25 -18.91 6.62 -18.21
CA PRO A 25 -20.31 6.21 -18.12
C PRO A 25 -20.40 4.93 -17.27
N PHE A 26 -21.37 4.90 -16.34
CA PHE A 26 -21.67 3.77 -15.42
C PHE A 26 -20.71 3.53 -14.23
N MET A 27 -19.79 4.44 -13.89
CA MET A 27 -19.00 4.32 -12.64
C MET A 27 -19.03 5.60 -11.78
N PRO A 28 -19.13 5.47 -10.45
CA PRO A 28 -18.93 6.61 -9.55
C PRO A 28 -17.51 7.16 -9.72
N ALA A 29 -17.32 8.44 -9.44
CA ALA A 29 -16.04 9.13 -9.54
C ALA A 29 -15.04 8.56 -8.52
N LEU A 30 -14.18 7.62 -8.96
CA LEU A 30 -13.21 6.91 -8.13
C LEU A 30 -11.88 7.69 -8.03
N PRO A 31 -11.28 7.82 -6.83
CA PRO A 31 -10.00 8.50 -6.67
C PRO A 31 -8.87 7.69 -7.35
N LEU A 32 -8.06 8.38 -8.16
CA LEU A 32 -6.98 7.77 -8.93
C LEU A 32 -6.02 6.94 -8.07
N THR A 33 -5.75 7.41 -6.86
CA THR A 33 -4.83 6.77 -5.92
C THR A 33 -5.35 5.41 -5.40
N GLU A 34 -6.67 5.25 -5.23
CA GLU A 34 -7.27 3.95 -4.90
C GLU A 34 -7.22 3.00 -6.09
N ILE A 35 -7.49 3.50 -7.31
CA ILE A 35 -7.41 2.68 -8.53
C ILE A 35 -5.99 2.13 -8.70
N VAL A 36 -4.99 3.00 -8.59
CA VAL A 36 -3.57 2.62 -8.72
C VAL A 36 -3.16 1.65 -7.60
N LYS A 37 -3.64 1.86 -6.37
CA LYS A 37 -3.40 0.95 -5.24
C LYS A 37 -4.03 -0.42 -5.49
N ALA A 38 -5.28 -0.48 -5.94
CA ALA A 38 -5.95 -1.74 -6.27
C ALA A 38 -5.21 -2.48 -7.39
N LEU A 39 -4.85 -1.77 -8.46
CA LEU A 39 -4.06 -2.30 -9.58
C LEU A 39 -2.74 -2.91 -9.09
N LEU A 40 -1.97 -2.17 -8.29
CA LEU A 40 -0.70 -2.65 -7.77
C LEU A 40 -0.84 -3.84 -6.83
N ASN A 41 -1.84 -3.84 -5.94
CA ASN A 41 -2.08 -4.95 -5.02
C ASN A 41 -2.42 -6.23 -5.79
N VAL A 42 -3.33 -6.15 -6.77
CA VAL A 42 -3.74 -7.29 -7.59
C VAL A 42 -2.59 -7.76 -8.49
N TYR A 43 -1.86 -6.83 -9.11
CA TYR A 43 -0.66 -7.15 -9.91
C TYR A 43 0.41 -7.85 -9.06
N ALA A 44 0.70 -7.32 -7.87
CA ALA A 44 1.69 -7.91 -6.96
C ALA A 44 1.26 -9.31 -6.50
N TYR A 45 -0.03 -9.50 -6.21
CA TYR A 45 -0.56 -10.80 -5.84
C TYR A 45 -0.43 -11.83 -6.97
N ARG A 46 -0.89 -11.50 -8.18
CA ARG A 46 -0.78 -12.39 -9.35
C ARG A 46 0.69 -12.71 -9.67
N SER A 47 1.56 -11.71 -9.58
CA SER A 47 3.00 -11.89 -9.80
C SER A 47 3.65 -12.78 -8.74
N ALA A 48 3.20 -12.71 -7.49
CA ALA A 48 3.72 -13.53 -6.38
C ALA A 48 3.30 -15.00 -6.47
N LEU A 49 2.10 -15.30 -6.97
CA LEU A 49 1.66 -16.68 -7.23
C LEU A 49 2.51 -17.36 -8.31
N GLY A 50 2.86 -16.61 -9.37
CA GLY A 50 3.52 -17.14 -10.56
C GLY A 50 2.59 -17.97 -11.44
N GLU A 51 2.92 -18.09 -12.72
CA GLU A 51 2.06 -18.67 -13.77
C GLU A 51 1.54 -20.09 -13.45
N GLN A 52 2.35 -20.90 -12.76
CA GLN A 52 1.97 -22.28 -12.41
C GLN A 52 0.92 -22.36 -11.30
N HIS A 53 0.92 -21.43 -10.33
CA HIS A 53 -0.02 -21.47 -9.21
C HIS A 53 -1.29 -20.66 -9.48
N VAL A 54 -1.26 -19.69 -10.40
CA VAL A 54 -2.45 -18.93 -10.80
C VAL A 54 -3.57 -19.86 -11.28
N LYS A 55 -3.24 -20.92 -12.03
CA LYS A 55 -4.22 -21.91 -12.51
C LYS A 55 -4.80 -22.82 -11.42
N ARG A 56 -4.14 -22.90 -10.25
CA ARG A 56 -4.56 -23.76 -9.13
C ARG A 56 -5.45 -23.02 -8.15
N VAL A 57 -5.19 -21.73 -7.93
CA VAL A 57 -5.98 -20.90 -7.01
C VAL A 57 -7.41 -20.72 -7.55
N THR A 58 -8.41 -21.00 -6.72
CA THR A 58 -9.80 -20.78 -7.11
C THR A 58 -10.09 -19.28 -7.23
N TRP A 59 -11.01 -18.91 -8.12
CA TRP A 59 -11.34 -17.50 -8.36
C TRP A 59 -11.73 -16.76 -7.06
N LEU A 60 -12.54 -17.40 -6.21
CA LEU A 60 -12.97 -16.81 -4.94
C LEU A 60 -11.81 -16.67 -3.94
N GLN A 61 -10.92 -17.66 -3.86
CA GLN A 61 -9.74 -17.61 -2.99
C GLN A 61 -8.83 -16.45 -3.40
N GLY A 62 -8.53 -16.31 -4.68
CA GLY A 62 -7.71 -15.21 -5.17
C GLY A 62 -8.37 -13.84 -4.97
N PHE A 63 -9.69 -13.77 -5.13
CA PHE A 63 -10.44 -12.54 -4.89
C PHE A 63 -10.36 -12.13 -3.41
N LEU A 64 -10.60 -13.07 -2.50
CA LEU A 64 -10.53 -12.83 -1.06
C LEU A 64 -9.12 -12.40 -0.65
N ALA A 65 -8.06 -13.01 -1.20
CA ALA A 65 -6.69 -12.54 -0.98
C ALA A 65 -6.52 -11.06 -1.39
N CYS A 66 -7.02 -10.67 -2.56
CA CYS A 66 -6.94 -9.28 -3.03
C CYS A 66 -7.70 -8.30 -2.13
N ILE A 67 -8.87 -8.71 -1.63
CA ILE A 67 -9.64 -7.93 -0.64
C ILE A 67 -8.83 -7.74 0.64
N VAL A 68 -8.23 -8.81 1.16
CA VAL A 68 -7.33 -8.74 2.33
C VAL A 68 -6.15 -7.82 2.04
N LEU A 69 -5.51 -7.91 0.87
CA LEU A 69 -4.43 -7.00 0.46
C LEU A 69 -4.84 -5.52 0.52
N GLY A 70 -6.10 -5.22 0.15
CA GLY A 70 -6.62 -3.86 0.09
C GLY A 70 -7.05 -3.27 1.43
N SER A 71 -7.57 -4.09 2.35
CA SER A 71 -8.27 -3.63 3.55
C SER A 71 -7.59 -3.99 4.87
N ALA A 72 -6.71 -4.99 4.91
CA ALA A 72 -6.28 -5.60 6.16
C ALA A 72 -5.65 -4.63 7.18
N GLY A 73 -4.83 -3.67 6.73
CA GLY A 73 -4.22 -2.68 7.64
C GLY A 73 -5.27 -1.85 8.38
N SER A 74 -6.19 -1.24 7.63
CA SER A 74 -7.28 -0.43 8.20
C SER A 74 -8.26 -1.27 9.01
N CYS A 75 -8.60 -2.48 8.55
CA CYS A 75 -9.49 -3.39 9.31
C CYS A 75 -8.86 -3.83 10.62
N THR A 76 -7.55 -4.11 10.64
CA THR A 76 -6.85 -4.50 11.89
C THR A 76 -6.89 -3.36 12.89
N VAL A 77 -6.65 -2.13 12.45
CA VAL A 77 -6.73 -0.96 13.33
C VAL A 77 -8.15 -0.68 13.78
N ALA A 78 -9.16 -0.85 12.92
CA ALA A 78 -10.56 -0.76 13.31
C ALA A 78 -10.89 -1.75 14.43
N VAL A 79 -10.46 -3.01 14.30
CA VAL A 79 -10.63 -4.04 15.34
C VAL A 79 -9.92 -3.65 16.64
N ILE A 80 -8.68 -3.19 16.58
CA ILE A 80 -7.91 -2.75 17.77
C ILE A 80 -8.62 -1.58 18.48
N ARG A 81 -9.25 -0.69 17.71
CA ARG A 81 -9.97 0.49 18.22
C ARG A 81 -11.43 0.20 18.61
N GLY A 82 -11.94 -1.00 18.37
CA GLY A 82 -13.35 -1.32 18.58
C GLY A 82 -14.30 -0.60 17.63
N GLU A 83 -13.83 -0.22 16.44
CA GLU A 83 -14.59 0.47 15.40
C GLU A 83 -15.13 -0.49 14.34
N PRO A 84 -16.23 -0.13 13.64
CA PRO A 84 -16.71 -0.90 12.50
C PRO A 84 -15.68 -0.90 11.35
N LEU A 85 -15.70 -1.98 10.55
CA LEU A 85 -14.79 -2.18 9.41
C LEU A 85 -15.15 -1.28 8.21
N GLY A 86 -15.04 0.03 8.37
CA GLY A 86 -15.57 1.03 7.43
C GLY A 86 -15.09 0.90 5.98
N VAL A 87 -13.90 0.33 5.73
CA VAL A 87 -13.39 0.10 4.36
C VAL A 87 -14.23 -0.92 3.60
N ILE A 88 -14.68 -1.98 4.27
CA ILE A 88 -15.43 -3.08 3.64
C ILE A 88 -16.90 -2.69 3.41
N TYR A 89 -17.43 -1.69 4.12
CA TYR A 89 -18.79 -1.19 3.90
C TYR A 89 -18.93 -0.30 2.66
N LYS A 90 -17.83 0.07 1.99
CA LYS A 90 -17.87 0.93 0.81
C LYS A 90 -18.09 0.12 -0.46
N ASP A 91 -19.17 0.39 -1.18
CA ASP A 91 -19.44 -0.25 -2.48
C ASP A 91 -18.31 0.00 -3.48
N GLU A 92 -17.72 1.21 -3.45
CA GLU A 92 -16.61 1.60 -4.32
C GLU A 92 -15.40 0.67 -4.14
N PHE A 93 -15.14 0.21 -2.91
CA PHE A 93 -14.06 -0.71 -2.61
C PHE A 93 -14.28 -2.07 -3.29
N TRP A 94 -15.49 -2.62 -3.16
CA TRP A 94 -15.86 -3.90 -3.77
C TRP A 94 -15.88 -3.83 -5.30
N ILE A 95 -16.47 -2.76 -5.86
CA ILE A 95 -16.52 -2.54 -7.31
C ILE A 95 -15.10 -2.43 -7.86
N LEU A 96 -14.25 -1.62 -7.23
CA LEU A 96 -12.88 -1.40 -7.71
C LEU A 96 -12.03 -2.67 -7.63
N TYR A 97 -11.96 -3.32 -6.47
CA TYR A 97 -11.19 -4.55 -6.32
C TYR A 97 -11.77 -5.69 -7.17
N GLY A 98 -13.11 -5.75 -7.31
CA GLY A 98 -13.80 -6.71 -8.18
C GLY A 98 -13.42 -6.55 -9.65
N ILE A 99 -13.52 -5.33 -10.19
CA ILE A 99 -13.18 -5.04 -11.58
C ILE A 99 -11.69 -5.29 -11.85
N VAL A 100 -10.80 -4.76 -11.01
CA VAL A 100 -9.35 -4.93 -11.21
C VAL A 100 -8.98 -6.40 -11.10
N TYR A 101 -9.51 -7.13 -10.12
CA TYR A 101 -9.26 -8.56 -9.97
C TYR A 101 -9.78 -9.34 -11.18
N TRP A 102 -11.03 -9.10 -11.59
CA TRP A 102 -11.61 -9.76 -12.75
C TRP A 102 -10.81 -9.47 -14.02
N LEU A 103 -10.45 -8.21 -14.27
CA LEU A 103 -9.66 -7.80 -15.43
C LEU A 103 -8.29 -8.48 -15.44
N MET A 104 -7.63 -8.54 -14.27
CA MET A 104 -6.29 -9.08 -14.16
C MET A 104 -6.24 -10.59 -14.06
N PHE A 105 -7.29 -11.30 -13.62
CA PHE A 105 -7.27 -12.77 -13.49
C PHE A 105 -8.04 -13.47 -14.60
N SER A 106 -9.11 -12.87 -15.12
CA SER A 106 -9.89 -13.45 -16.23
C SER A 106 -9.25 -13.21 -17.60
N ASN A 107 -8.34 -12.22 -17.73
CA ASN A 107 -7.68 -11.90 -18.98
C ASN A 107 -6.15 -11.91 -18.83
N GLU A 108 -5.50 -12.98 -19.30
CA GLU A 108 -4.03 -13.13 -19.29
C GLU A 108 -3.33 -11.99 -20.04
N PHE A 109 -3.93 -11.49 -21.13
CA PHE A 109 -3.37 -10.38 -21.90
C PHE A 109 -3.24 -9.11 -21.05
N MET A 110 -4.23 -8.81 -20.20
CA MET A 110 -4.19 -7.61 -19.36
C MET A 110 -3.06 -7.68 -18.32
N HIS A 111 -2.87 -8.83 -17.67
CA HIS A 111 -1.75 -8.99 -16.75
C HIS A 111 -0.40 -8.86 -17.48
N LEU A 112 -0.27 -9.50 -18.65
CA LEU A 112 0.95 -9.47 -19.43
C LEU A 112 1.26 -8.07 -19.99
N LEU A 113 0.23 -7.31 -20.38
CA LEU A 113 0.36 -5.92 -20.79
C LEU A 113 0.89 -5.05 -19.65
N ILE A 114 0.29 -5.14 -18.46
CA ILE A 114 0.74 -4.40 -17.27
C ILE A 114 2.16 -4.81 -16.88
N HIS A 115 2.45 -6.11 -16.89
CA HIS A 115 3.78 -6.63 -16.61
C HIS A 115 4.83 -6.08 -17.59
N ARG A 116 4.54 -6.11 -18.90
CA ARG A 116 5.41 -5.52 -19.94
C ARG A 116 5.56 -4.01 -19.79
N LEU A 117 4.48 -3.30 -19.46
CA LEU A 117 4.51 -1.86 -19.22
C LEU A 117 5.48 -1.52 -18.07
N PHE A 118 5.40 -2.23 -16.96
CA PHE A 118 6.28 -2.02 -15.81
C PHE A 118 7.73 -2.44 -16.08
N LEU A 119 7.93 -3.47 -16.90
CA LEU A 119 9.27 -3.91 -17.32
C LEU A 119 9.93 -2.90 -18.27
N ALA A 120 9.19 -2.44 -19.28
CA ALA A 120 9.67 -1.49 -20.28
C ALA A 120 9.86 -0.08 -19.69
N PHE A 121 8.95 0.34 -18.82
CA PHE A 121 8.95 1.67 -18.22
C PHE A 121 9.01 1.58 -16.69
N PRO A 122 10.20 1.38 -16.10
CA PRO A 122 10.35 1.27 -14.65
C PRO A 122 9.98 2.58 -13.91
N LEU A 123 10.00 3.73 -14.61
CA LEU A 123 9.52 5.00 -14.08
C LEU A 123 8.01 4.99 -13.84
N VAL A 124 7.22 4.38 -14.73
CA VAL A 124 5.76 4.26 -14.58
C VAL A 124 5.44 3.39 -13.37
N HIS A 125 6.14 2.26 -13.21
CA HIS A 125 5.96 1.39 -12.05
C HIS A 125 6.28 2.14 -10.74
N ARG A 126 7.39 2.89 -10.69
CA ARG A 126 7.75 3.72 -9.54
C ARG A 126 6.73 4.83 -9.27
N LEU A 127 6.17 5.46 -10.29
CA LEU A 127 5.11 6.45 -10.14
C LEU A 127 3.85 5.82 -9.54
N CYS A 128 3.44 4.64 -10.01
CA CYS A 128 2.33 3.91 -9.42
C CYS A 128 2.59 3.59 -7.94
N ILE A 129 3.81 3.14 -7.60
CA ILE A 129 4.21 2.86 -6.21
C ILE A 129 4.15 4.14 -5.37
N CYS A 130 4.59 5.28 -5.92
CA CYS A 130 4.50 6.58 -5.27
C CYS A 130 3.05 6.96 -4.98
N LEU A 131 2.15 6.90 -5.97
CA LEU A 131 0.73 7.24 -5.81
C LEU A 131 0.02 6.31 -4.81
N SER A 132 0.30 5.01 -4.85
CA SER A 132 -0.18 4.06 -3.85
C SER A 132 0.40 4.36 -2.46
N GLY A 133 1.67 4.75 -2.41
CA GLY A 133 2.36 5.20 -1.20
C GLY A 133 1.72 6.43 -0.59
N ILE A 134 1.33 7.43 -1.38
CA ILE A 134 0.63 8.64 -0.91
C ILE A 134 -0.68 8.24 -0.22
N ASN A 135 -1.48 7.37 -0.86
CA ASN A 135 -2.74 6.93 -0.26
C ASN A 135 -2.53 6.17 1.07
N ARG A 136 -1.54 5.27 1.12
CA ARG A 136 -1.19 4.51 2.32
C ARG A 136 -0.62 5.40 3.42
N GLY A 137 0.23 6.36 3.06
CA GLY A 137 0.81 7.32 3.99
C GLY A 137 -0.25 8.24 4.59
N TYR A 138 -1.21 8.69 3.77
CA TYR A 138 -2.36 9.46 4.25
C TYR A 138 -3.22 8.63 5.22
N SER A 139 -3.51 7.37 4.88
CA SER A 139 -4.23 6.45 5.78
C SER A 139 -3.46 6.19 7.08
N LEU A 140 -2.14 6.00 7.01
CA LEU A 140 -1.25 5.80 8.16
C LEU A 140 -1.37 6.97 9.14
N VAL A 141 -1.31 8.20 8.63
CA VAL A 141 -1.38 9.39 9.45
C VAL A 141 -2.80 9.61 9.97
N GLN A 142 -3.77 9.77 9.07
CA GLN A 142 -5.11 10.21 9.42
C GLN A 142 -5.90 9.14 10.20
N TYR A 143 -5.84 7.89 9.74
CA TYR A 143 -6.60 6.79 10.35
C TYR A 143 -5.78 6.04 11.40
N GLY A 144 -4.49 5.82 11.16
CA GLY A 144 -3.61 5.13 12.10
C GLY A 144 -3.24 5.98 13.31
N ILE A 145 -2.52 7.08 13.09
CA ILE A 145 -1.94 7.89 14.17
C ILE A 145 -2.97 8.83 14.79
N ASP A 146 -3.61 9.66 13.99
CA ASP A 146 -4.53 10.68 14.48
C ASP A 146 -5.91 10.11 14.82
N GLY A 147 -6.28 9.00 14.19
CA GLY A 147 -7.46 8.22 14.58
C GLY A 147 -7.37 7.69 16.02
N VAL A 148 -6.19 7.23 16.44
CA VAL A 148 -5.97 6.84 17.84
C VAL A 148 -5.98 8.06 18.75
N ALA A 149 -5.37 9.18 18.35
CA ALA A 149 -5.41 10.41 19.13
C ALA A 149 -6.85 10.89 19.42
N LYS A 150 -7.75 10.74 18.44
CA LYS A 150 -9.18 11.08 18.57
C LYS A 150 -9.99 10.11 19.46
N SER A 151 -9.60 8.84 19.53
CA SER A 151 -10.36 7.81 20.25
C SER A 151 -9.83 7.54 21.65
N ALA A 152 -8.50 7.47 21.83
CA ALA A 152 -7.83 7.13 23.08
C ALA A 152 -7.04 8.30 23.70
N GLY A 153 -7.01 9.46 23.05
CA GLY A 153 -6.28 10.64 23.50
C GLY A 153 -4.86 10.75 22.93
N ILE A 154 -4.29 11.95 23.00
CA ILE A 154 -2.99 12.30 22.42
C ILE A 154 -1.84 11.53 23.11
N ASP A 155 -2.01 11.21 24.40
CA ASP A 155 -1.01 10.53 25.24
C ASP A 155 -0.86 9.03 24.95
N ALA A 156 -1.76 8.44 24.15
CA ALA A 156 -1.72 7.04 23.74
C ALA A 156 -0.62 6.76 22.68
N MET A 157 0.61 7.23 22.93
CA MET A 157 1.74 7.21 21.98
C MET A 157 2.03 5.81 21.43
N VAL A 158 1.98 4.78 22.29
CA VAL A 158 2.17 3.39 21.89
C VAL A 158 1.08 2.95 20.93
N GLY A 159 -0.19 3.29 21.21
CA GLY A 159 -1.32 2.98 20.33
C GLY A 159 -1.22 3.70 18.99
N ARG A 160 -0.83 4.98 19.01
CA ARG A 160 -0.62 5.79 17.80
C ARG A 160 0.48 5.18 16.91
N LEU A 161 1.61 4.79 17.51
CA LEU A 161 2.72 4.17 16.80
C LEU A 161 2.35 2.79 16.25
N LEU A 162 1.67 1.96 17.03
CA LEU A 162 1.21 0.64 16.63
C LEU A 162 0.21 0.73 15.46
N CYS A 163 -0.84 1.53 15.61
CA CYS A 163 -1.87 1.68 14.58
C CYS A 163 -1.32 2.33 13.31
N GLY A 164 -0.47 3.35 13.43
CA GLY A 164 0.26 3.92 12.29
C GLY A 164 1.08 2.86 11.54
N THR A 165 1.86 2.06 12.28
CA THR A 165 2.69 1.00 11.68
C THR A 165 1.83 -0.05 10.98
N ILE A 166 0.72 -0.50 11.58
CA ILE A 166 -0.19 -1.52 11.03
C ILE A 166 -0.89 -1.03 9.75
N VAL A 167 -1.44 0.19 9.76
CA VAL A 167 -2.06 0.77 8.55
C VAL A 167 -1.02 0.96 7.47
N GLY A 168 0.15 1.46 7.86
CA GLY A 168 1.28 1.66 6.97
C GLY A 168 1.73 0.39 6.28
N CYS A 169 1.93 -0.70 7.02
CA CYS A 169 2.43 -1.97 6.47
C CYS A 169 1.35 -2.67 5.62
N GLY A 170 0.08 -2.32 5.84
CA GLY A 170 -1.07 -2.87 5.14
C GLY A 170 -1.20 -4.36 5.41
N ALA A 171 -1.50 -5.14 4.37
CA ALA A 171 -1.70 -6.57 4.49
C ALA A 171 -0.42 -7.40 4.58
N GLY A 172 0.78 -6.80 4.57
CA GLY A 172 2.04 -7.57 4.55
C GLY A 172 2.14 -8.60 5.68
N PHE A 173 1.65 -8.23 6.87
CA PHE A 173 1.54 -9.14 8.01
C PHE A 173 0.60 -10.32 7.75
N TRP A 174 -0.61 -10.03 7.29
CA TRP A 174 -1.65 -11.03 7.00
C TRP A 174 -1.29 -11.94 5.82
N PHE A 175 -0.61 -11.38 4.83
CA PHE A 175 -0.12 -12.09 3.65
C PHE A 175 0.88 -13.18 4.03
N GLU A 176 1.81 -12.88 4.94
CA GLU A 176 2.73 -13.87 5.50
C GLU A 176 2.00 -14.83 6.45
N LEU A 177 1.19 -14.31 7.37
CA LEU A 177 0.50 -15.11 8.41
C LEU A 177 -0.34 -16.25 7.81
N PHE A 178 -1.09 -15.97 6.74
CA PHE A 178 -1.95 -16.96 6.09
C PHE A 178 -1.33 -17.61 4.85
N SER A 179 -0.07 -17.32 4.54
CA SER A 179 0.60 -17.79 3.31
C SER A 179 -0.23 -17.48 2.05
N LEU A 180 -0.81 -16.27 1.96
CA LEU A 180 -1.80 -15.94 0.93
C LEU A 180 -1.23 -16.07 -0.49
N GLY A 181 0.09 -15.91 -0.65
CA GLY A 181 0.79 -16.11 -1.92
C GLY A 181 0.99 -17.58 -2.34
N GLN A 182 0.42 -18.55 -1.63
CA GLN A 182 0.46 -19.97 -1.98
C GLN A 182 -0.94 -20.49 -2.34
N HIS A 183 -0.98 -21.60 -3.08
CA HIS A 183 -2.24 -22.28 -3.40
C HIS A 183 -2.93 -22.84 -2.15
N GLU A 184 -2.15 -23.43 -1.23
CA GLU A 184 -2.66 -23.87 0.06
C GLU A 184 -2.39 -22.81 1.11
N TRP A 185 -3.44 -22.19 1.64
CA TRP A 185 -3.31 -21.25 2.74
C TRP A 185 -3.04 -21.99 4.04
N LYS A 186 -1.99 -21.57 4.74
CA LYS A 186 -1.57 -22.15 6.01
C LYS A 186 -1.27 -21.02 6.97
N LEU A 187 -1.74 -21.20 8.21
CA LEU A 187 -1.36 -20.34 9.30
C LEU A 187 0.10 -20.64 9.65
N ILE A 188 1.00 -19.71 9.36
CA ILE A 188 2.42 -19.83 9.67
C ILE A 188 2.86 -18.66 10.55
N THR A 189 3.89 -18.85 11.36
CA THR A 189 4.49 -17.74 12.10
C THR A 189 5.12 -16.76 11.09
N PRO A 190 4.65 -15.50 11.02
CA PRO A 190 5.21 -14.51 10.11
C PRO A 190 6.69 -14.30 10.39
N LYS A 191 7.52 -14.37 9.34
CA LYS A 191 8.95 -14.04 9.45
C LYS A 191 9.16 -12.61 9.90
N SER A 192 8.19 -11.74 9.64
CA SER A 192 8.15 -10.36 10.13
C SER A 192 8.31 -10.22 11.66
N PHE A 193 7.99 -11.24 12.47
CA PHE A 193 8.25 -11.21 13.92
C PHE A 193 9.73 -11.37 14.28
N LEU A 194 10.49 -12.12 13.48
CA LEU A 194 11.91 -12.38 13.70
C LEU A 194 12.80 -11.36 12.96
N SER A 195 12.37 -10.97 11.75
CA SER A 195 13.04 -9.98 10.92
C SER A 195 11.99 -9.11 10.23
N PRO A 196 11.67 -7.92 10.76
CA PRO A 196 10.61 -7.08 10.22
C PRO A 196 10.88 -6.73 8.75
N SER A 197 9.84 -6.85 7.93
CA SER A 197 9.91 -6.53 6.50
C SER A 197 10.23 -5.05 6.28
N ALA A 198 10.74 -4.71 5.10
CA ALA A 198 11.05 -3.32 4.75
C ALA A 198 9.82 -2.41 4.90
N ASN A 199 8.63 -2.91 4.55
CA ASN A 199 7.38 -2.16 4.71
C ASN A 199 7.08 -1.85 6.18
N VAL A 200 7.23 -2.84 7.07
CA VAL A 200 7.05 -2.62 8.52
C VAL A 200 8.04 -1.58 9.05
N LYS A 201 9.32 -1.67 8.65
CA LYS A 201 10.36 -0.71 9.04
C LYS A 201 10.04 0.70 8.56
N ILE A 202 9.67 0.85 7.28
CA ILE A 202 9.32 2.16 6.70
C ILE A 202 8.10 2.73 7.42
N SER A 203 7.04 1.93 7.61
CA SER A 203 5.83 2.38 8.32
C SER A 203 6.13 2.80 9.75
N PHE A 204 6.92 2.03 10.49
CA PHE A 204 7.33 2.36 11.84
C PHE A 204 8.10 3.69 11.88
N TRP A 205 9.14 3.83 11.06
CA TRP A 205 9.94 5.05 11.04
C TRP A 205 9.18 6.28 10.55
N THR A 206 8.26 6.12 9.59
CA THR A 206 7.36 7.21 9.20
C THR A 206 6.41 7.58 10.34
N SER A 207 5.90 6.62 11.10
CA SER A 207 5.06 6.92 12.27
C SER A 207 5.83 7.64 13.38
N VAL A 208 7.06 7.22 13.68
CA VAL A 208 7.95 7.93 14.62
C VAL A 208 8.24 9.34 14.13
N GLY A 209 8.62 9.48 12.86
CA GLY A 209 8.91 10.78 12.25
C GLY A 209 7.70 11.71 12.31
N TYR A 210 6.53 11.22 11.91
CA TYR A 210 5.30 12.00 11.99
C TYR A 210 4.99 12.45 13.42
N LEU A 211 5.01 11.55 14.40
CA LEU A 211 4.75 11.90 15.80
C LEU A 211 5.75 12.93 16.37
N THR A 212 7.01 12.87 15.93
CA THR A 212 8.06 13.77 16.40
C THR A 212 7.93 15.15 15.76
N PHE A 213 7.67 15.20 14.46
CA PHE A 213 7.72 16.44 13.68
C PHE A 213 6.36 17.11 13.49
N SER A 214 5.23 16.42 13.71
CA SER A 214 3.89 16.98 13.50
C SER A 214 3.62 18.19 14.38
N SER A 215 4.19 18.22 15.59
CA SER A 215 4.05 19.34 16.54
C SER A 215 4.72 20.64 16.08
N TYR A 216 5.65 20.56 15.12
CA TYR A 216 6.34 21.73 14.56
C TYR A 216 5.64 22.31 13.33
N LEU A 217 4.61 21.63 12.82
CA LEU A 217 3.86 22.07 11.66
C LEU A 217 2.64 22.86 12.12
N SER A 218 2.41 24.01 11.48
CA SER A 218 1.35 24.94 11.88
C SER A 218 -0.05 24.46 11.49
N ASN A 219 -0.17 23.45 10.63
CA ASN A 219 -1.43 23.00 10.04
C ASN A 219 -1.44 21.47 9.91
N ASP A 220 -2.53 20.84 10.38
CA ASP A 220 -2.76 19.39 10.30
C ASP A 220 -2.70 18.88 8.85
N HIS A 221 -3.21 19.67 7.89
CA HIS A 221 -3.17 19.29 6.48
C HIS A 221 -1.75 19.21 5.92
N GLU A 222 -0.87 20.12 6.34
CA GLU A 222 0.55 20.11 5.95
C GLU A 222 1.27 18.91 6.57
N ALA A 223 0.98 18.61 7.84
CA ALA A 223 1.50 17.43 8.52
C ALA A 223 1.08 16.14 7.82
N HIS A 224 -0.19 16.02 7.42
CA HIS A 224 -0.73 14.86 6.72
C HIS A 224 -0.08 14.69 5.34
N ALA A 225 0.06 15.77 4.58
CA ALA A 225 0.74 15.76 3.29
C ALA A 225 2.22 15.38 3.42
N MET A 226 2.93 15.94 4.41
CA MET A 226 4.33 15.60 4.68
C MET A 226 4.52 14.14 5.07
N GLY A 227 3.74 13.63 6.03
CA GLY A 227 3.82 12.23 6.45
C GLY A 227 3.52 11.28 5.29
N SER A 228 2.54 11.63 4.45
CA SER A 228 2.17 10.88 3.27
C SER A 228 3.29 10.85 2.20
N LEU A 229 3.85 12.01 1.86
CA LEU A 229 4.96 12.12 0.92
C LEU A 229 6.21 11.41 1.41
N ALA A 230 6.55 11.56 2.69
CA ALA A 230 7.69 10.88 3.29
C ALA A 230 7.54 9.36 3.20
N PHE A 231 6.35 8.83 3.49
CA PHE A 231 6.05 7.41 3.32
C PHE A 231 6.21 6.96 1.87
N ALA A 232 5.62 7.70 0.92
CA ALA A 232 5.67 7.39 -0.50
C ALA A 232 7.11 7.38 -1.03
N LEU A 233 7.91 8.38 -0.66
CA LEU A 233 9.31 8.50 -1.04
C LEU A 233 10.13 7.33 -0.50
N LEU A 234 9.96 6.96 0.77
CA LEU A 234 10.65 5.82 1.37
C LEU A 234 10.28 4.49 0.68
N LEU A 235 9.02 4.30 0.29
CA LEU A 235 8.60 3.13 -0.48
C LEU A 235 9.26 3.08 -1.86
N VAL A 236 9.30 4.21 -2.58
CA VAL A 236 9.96 4.29 -3.89
C VAL A 236 11.45 4.04 -3.78
N LEU A 237 12.13 4.61 -2.78
CA LEU A 237 13.55 4.38 -2.52
C LEU A 237 13.84 2.91 -2.20
N ASN A 238 13.00 2.28 -1.36
CA ASN A 238 13.13 0.86 -1.06
C ASN A 238 12.92 -0.02 -2.30
N HIS A 239 11.92 0.31 -3.14
CA HIS A 239 11.72 -0.39 -4.40
C HIS A 239 12.90 -0.22 -5.36
N TYR A 240 13.46 0.98 -5.47
CA TYR A 240 14.66 1.24 -6.26
C TYR A 240 15.86 0.42 -5.77
N TYR A 241 16.12 0.43 -4.46
CA TYR A 241 17.23 -0.31 -3.85
C TYR A 241 17.10 -1.83 -4.06
N THR A 242 15.91 -2.38 -3.85
CA THR A 242 15.66 -3.82 -4.07
C THR A 242 15.77 -4.22 -5.54
N SER A 243 15.28 -3.38 -6.46
CA SER A 243 15.41 -3.60 -7.91
C SER A 243 16.88 -3.61 -8.36
N HIS A 244 17.70 -2.68 -7.86
CA HIS A 244 19.13 -2.62 -8.18
C HIS A 244 19.89 -3.85 -7.65
N LYS A 245 19.68 -4.18 -6.37
CA LYS A 245 20.33 -5.33 -5.73
C LYS A 245 20.02 -6.65 -6.45
N CYS A 246 18.79 -6.82 -6.93
CA CYS A 246 18.39 -8.02 -7.67
C CYS A 246 19.12 -8.12 -9.02
N ARG A 247 19.28 -7.00 -9.74
CA ARG A 247 20.05 -6.94 -11.00
C ARG A 247 21.52 -7.28 -10.79
N ASP A 248 22.15 -6.77 -9.74
CA ASP A 248 23.55 -7.07 -9.44
C ASP A 248 23.76 -8.55 -9.11
N ALA A 249 22.85 -9.14 -8.32
CA ALA A 249 22.90 -10.56 -8.00
C ALA A 249 22.73 -11.46 -9.23
N GLN A 250 21.93 -11.04 -10.21
CA GLN A 250 21.73 -11.76 -11.46
C GLN A 250 22.97 -11.68 -12.37
N ARG A 251 23.62 -10.51 -12.48
CA ARG A 251 24.88 -10.34 -13.21
C ARG A 251 26.03 -11.15 -12.63
N VAL A 252 26.12 -11.27 -11.30
CA VAL A 252 27.16 -12.09 -10.63
C VAL A 252 26.95 -13.59 -10.89
N LYS A 253 25.71 -14.05 -11.06
CA LYS A 253 25.43 -15.43 -11.43
C LYS A 253 25.79 -15.72 -12.90
N GLU A 254 25.52 -14.77 -13.79
CA GLU A 254 25.86 -14.89 -15.21
C GLU A 254 27.38 -14.83 -15.43
N GLY A 255 28.11 -13.96 -14.73
CA GLY A 255 29.58 -13.88 -14.83
C GLY A 255 30.38 -14.97 -14.11
N LYS A 256 29.71 -15.95 -13.47
CA LYS A 256 30.34 -17.16 -12.90
C LYS A 256 30.02 -18.42 -13.71
N ALA A 257 29.27 -18.28 -14.80
CA ALA A 257 28.96 -19.36 -15.74
C ALA A 257 29.93 -19.41 -16.93
N ASP A 258 30.94 -18.53 -16.95
CA ASP A 258 32.11 -18.55 -17.84
C ASP A 258 33.34 -19.07 -17.07
#